data_AF-M1BMP7-F1
#
_entry.id   AF-M1BMP7-F1
#
_cell.length_a   1.000
_cell.length_b   1.000
_cell.length_c   1.000
_cell.angle_alpha   90.00
_cell.angle_beta   90.00
_cell.angle_gamma   90.00
#
_symmetry.space_group_name_H-M   'P 1'
#
loop_
_entity.id
_entity.type
_entity.pdbx_description
1 polymer ?
#
loop_
_entity_poly.entity_id
_entity_poly.type
_entity_poly.pdbx_seq_one_letter_code
_entity_poly.pdbx_strand_id
1 'polypeptide(L)'
;MITSQCKPPQYPAKQCCDAFLQFACPFVESLNNQSNDCISVMHRYIDQYGHYPTGLFASVCKGTQQGLPCPALAPSQSADRDDTSSSQINRKLSLVYSFATTFMGVLILVLLF
;
A
#
# COMPACT_ATOMS: atom_id res chain seq x y z
N MET A 1 -4.52 -1.66 -16.33
CA MET A 1 -5.53 -1.64 -15.25
C MET A 1 -6.10 -0.23 -15.10
N ILE A 2 -5.38 0.77 -14.57
CA ILE A 2 -5.83 2.18 -14.53
C ILE A 2 -5.56 2.92 -15.85
N THR A 3 -4.31 2.99 -16.31
CA THR A 3 -3.89 3.73 -17.52
C THR A 3 -4.51 3.25 -18.83
N SER A 4 -4.97 2.00 -18.85
CA SER A 4 -5.69 1.43 -20.00
C SER A 4 -7.15 1.90 -20.09
N GLN A 5 -7.76 2.32 -18.98
CA GLN A 5 -9.20 2.62 -18.85
C GLN A 5 -9.47 4.10 -18.57
N CYS A 6 -8.69 4.72 -17.67
CA CYS A 6 -8.83 6.13 -17.31
C CYS A 6 -7.93 6.98 -18.21
N LYS A 7 -8.50 7.61 -19.25
CA LYS A 7 -7.73 8.35 -20.27
C LYS A 7 -8.17 9.81 -20.40
N PRO A 8 -7.24 10.72 -20.73
CA PRO A 8 -7.57 12.08 -21.13
C PRO A 8 -8.36 12.12 -22.45
N PRO A 9 -9.05 13.23 -22.76
CA PRO A 9 -9.13 14.46 -21.96
C PRO A 9 -10.29 14.46 -20.94
N GLN A 10 -11.29 13.60 -21.09
CA GLN A 10 -12.50 13.64 -20.26
C GLN A 10 -12.36 12.93 -18.91
N TYR A 11 -11.42 11.99 -18.74
CA TYR A 11 -11.31 11.14 -17.55
C TYR A 11 -12.68 10.61 -17.04
N PRO A 12 -13.35 9.75 -17.81
CA PRO A 12 -14.73 9.36 -17.52
C PRO A 12 -14.86 8.72 -16.13
N ALA A 13 -15.62 9.37 -15.24
CA ALA A 13 -15.64 9.05 -13.81
C ALA A 13 -15.84 7.56 -13.53
N LYS A 14 -16.85 6.93 -14.13
CA LYS A 14 -17.12 5.50 -13.94
C LYS A 14 -15.90 4.63 -14.29
N GLN A 15 -15.32 4.81 -15.47
CA GLN A 15 -14.18 4.02 -15.93
C GLN A 15 -12.94 4.25 -15.05
N CYS A 16 -12.69 5.49 -14.65
CA CYS A 16 -11.58 5.84 -13.77
C CYS A 16 -11.74 5.25 -12.37
N CYS A 17 -12.93 5.34 -11.78
CA CYS A 17 -13.19 4.85 -10.44
C CYS A 17 -13.23 3.33 -10.37
N ASP A 18 -13.85 2.67 -11.35
CA ASP A 18 -13.87 1.21 -11.43
C ASP A 18 -12.44 0.66 -11.56
N ALA A 19 -11.62 1.26 -12.41
CA ALA A 19 -10.23 0.86 -12.59
C ALA A 19 -9.37 1.14 -11.34
N PHE A 20 -9.58 2.28 -10.69
CA PHE A 20 -8.91 2.61 -9.43
C PHE A 20 -9.28 1.62 -8.31
N LEU A 21 -10.56 1.29 -8.16
CA LEU A 21 -11.03 0.33 -7.15
C LEU A 21 -10.50 -1.08 -7.40
N GLN A 22 -10.51 -1.55 -8.64
CA GLN A 22 -9.90 -2.85 -8.98
C GLN A 22 -8.43 -2.93 -8.56
N PHE A 23 -7.70 -1.81 -8.66
CA PHE A 23 -6.29 -1.74 -8.26
C PHE A 23 -6.09 -1.58 -6.74
N ALA A 24 -6.88 -0.71 -6.10
CA ALA A 24 -6.69 -0.32 -4.70
C ALA A 24 -7.30 -1.30 -3.69
N CYS A 25 -8.42 -1.96 -4.03
CA CYS A 25 -9.17 -2.80 -3.09
C CYS A 25 -8.40 -3.97 -2.47
N PRO A 26 -7.44 -4.64 -3.17
CA PRO A 26 -6.59 -5.65 -2.54
C PRO A 26 -5.71 -5.13 -1.39
N PHE A 27 -5.53 -3.82 -1.28
CA PHE A 27 -4.62 -3.18 -0.32
C PHE A 27 -5.35 -2.31 0.71
N VAL A 28 -6.67 -2.49 0.88
CA VAL A 28 -7.52 -1.64 1.73
C VAL A 28 -7.03 -1.49 3.17
N GLU A 29 -6.48 -2.54 3.77
CA GLU A 29 -5.94 -2.50 5.15
C GLU A 29 -4.74 -1.55 5.26
N SER A 30 -3.80 -1.63 4.31
CA SER A 30 -2.63 -0.77 4.27
C SER A 30 -3.00 0.66 3.90
N LEU A 31 -3.92 0.83 2.95
CA LEU A 31 -4.36 2.15 2.49
C LEU A 31 -5.14 2.89 3.59
N ASN A 32 -6.04 2.21 4.31
CA ASN A 32 -6.83 2.87 5.35
C ASN A 32 -6.08 3.09 6.66
N ASN A 33 -4.84 2.62 6.79
CA ASN A 33 -4.03 2.80 7.99
C ASN A 33 -3.35 4.18 7.99
N GLN A 34 -3.86 5.09 8.83
CA GLN A 34 -3.34 6.46 8.97
C GLN A 34 -1.95 6.55 9.59
N SER A 35 -1.40 5.46 10.13
CA SER A 35 -0.03 5.41 10.68
C SER A 35 1.05 5.17 9.62
N ASN A 36 0.68 5.00 8.34
CA ASN A 36 1.63 4.85 7.24
C ASN A 36 1.34 5.87 6.12
N ASP A 37 2.20 5.87 5.09
CA ASP A 37 2.12 6.74 3.93
C ASP A 37 1.64 6.02 2.66
N CYS A 38 1.00 4.84 2.79
CA CYS A 38 0.67 3.98 1.66
C CYS A 38 -0.24 4.66 0.63
N ILE A 39 -1.25 5.44 1.06
CA ILE A 39 -2.10 6.21 0.13
C ILE A 39 -1.26 7.23 -0.65
N SER A 40 -0.41 7.98 0.05
CA SER A 40 0.43 9.02 -0.56
C SER A 40 1.40 8.44 -1.59
N VAL A 41 2.04 7.32 -1.24
CA VAL A 41 2.95 6.60 -2.14
C VAL A 41 2.18 6.04 -3.35
N MET A 42 1.01 5.45 -3.13
CA MET A 42 0.17 4.90 -4.19
C MET A 42 -0.25 5.99 -5.18
N HIS A 43 -0.78 7.11 -4.70
CA HIS A 43 -1.16 8.23 -5.57
C HIS A 43 0.04 8.80 -6.32
N ARG A 44 1.21 8.96 -5.67
CA ARG A 44 2.42 9.42 -6.35
C ARG A 44 2.78 8.54 -7.55
N TYR A 45 2.74 7.22 -7.36
CA TYR A 45 3.03 6.28 -8.45
C TYR A 45 1.96 6.31 -9.55
N ILE A 46 0.68 6.33 -9.19
CA ILE A 46 -0.42 6.40 -10.16
C ILE A 46 -0.32 7.68 -10.99
N ASP A 47 -0.15 8.83 -10.33
CA ASP A 47 -0.06 10.14 -10.98
C ASP A 47 1.15 10.23 -11.89
N GLN A 48 2.31 9.75 -11.42
CA GLN A 48 3.55 9.76 -12.20
C GLN A 48 3.49 8.85 -13.44
N TYR A 49 3.07 7.58 -13.29
CA TYR A 49 3.04 6.64 -14.41
C TYR A 49 1.89 6.89 -15.40
N GLY A 50 0.77 7.39 -14.91
CA GLY A 50 -0.39 7.71 -15.74
C GLY A 50 -0.40 9.13 -16.29
N HIS A 51 0.55 9.97 -15.86
CA HIS A 51 0.54 11.41 -16.10
C HIS A 51 -0.81 12.05 -15.70
N TYR A 52 -1.38 11.63 -14.57
CA TYR A 52 -2.66 12.14 -14.08
C TYR A 52 -2.48 13.47 -13.34
N PRO A 53 -3.44 14.41 -13.47
CA PRO A 53 -3.50 15.59 -12.62
C PRO A 53 -3.64 15.19 -11.14
N THR A 54 -2.91 15.89 -10.27
CA THR A 54 -3.01 15.70 -8.83
C THR A 54 -4.45 15.86 -8.36
N GLY A 55 -4.94 14.88 -7.60
CA GLY A 55 -6.30 14.90 -7.06
C GLY A 55 -7.40 14.47 -8.05
N LEU A 56 -7.05 14.02 -9.27
CA LEU A 56 -8.02 13.55 -10.26
C LEU A 56 -9.01 12.55 -9.66
N PHE A 57 -8.52 11.45 -9.05
CA PHE A 57 -9.36 10.40 -8.50
C PHE A 57 -10.25 10.89 -7.35
N ALA A 58 -9.78 11.79 -6.50
CA ALA A 58 -10.60 12.42 -5.46
C ALA A 58 -11.69 13.35 -6.04
N SER A 59 -11.42 13.98 -7.19
CA SER A 59 -12.39 14.85 -7.85
C SER A 59 -13.51 14.07 -8.55
N VAL A 60 -13.18 12.99 -9.25
CA VAL A 60 -14.12 12.23 -10.09
C VAL A 60 -14.80 11.07 -9.37
N CYS A 61 -14.16 10.49 -8.34
CA CYS A 61 -14.73 9.38 -7.58
C CYS A 61 -15.47 9.90 -6.35
N LYS A 62 -16.80 9.80 -6.40
CA LYS A 62 -17.68 10.10 -5.27
C LYS A 62 -18.06 8.79 -4.58
N GLY A 63 -17.61 8.64 -3.34
CA GLY A 63 -17.95 7.51 -2.49
C GLY A 63 -19.17 7.77 -1.61
N THR A 64 -19.27 6.97 -0.57
CA THR A 64 -20.20 7.12 0.54
C THR A 64 -19.57 7.95 1.66
N GLN A 65 -20.30 8.16 2.76
CA GLN A 65 -19.75 8.81 3.96
C GLN A 65 -18.56 8.03 4.56
N GLN A 66 -18.47 6.72 4.31
CA GLN A 66 -17.41 5.84 4.77
C GLN A 66 -16.25 5.73 3.75
N GLY A 67 -16.31 6.46 2.64
CA GLY A 67 -15.32 6.40 1.57
C GLY A 67 -15.78 5.62 0.35
N LEU A 68 -14.83 5.15 -0.46
CA LEU A 68 -15.13 4.41 -1.69
C LEU A 68 -15.33 2.92 -1.36
N PRO A 69 -16.53 2.36 -1.56
CA PRO A 69 -16.77 0.96 -1.27
C PRO A 69 -16.06 0.06 -2.29
N CYS A 70 -15.35 -0.95 -1.79
CA CYS A 70 -14.83 -2.02 -2.63
C CYS A 70 -15.96 -2.96 -3.03
N PRO A 71 -15.99 -3.42 -4.30
CA PRO A 71 -16.94 -4.45 -4.69
C PRO A 71 -16.70 -5.71 -3.86
N ALA A 72 -17.78 -6.45 -3.55
CA ALA A 72 -17.66 -7.73 -2.88
C ALA A 72 -16.69 -8.62 -3.66
N LEU A 73 -15.72 -9.20 -2.95
CA LEU A 73 -14.85 -10.22 -3.53
C LEU A 73 -15.76 -11.29 -4.13
N ALA A 74 -15.58 -11.61 -5.42
CA ALA A 74 -16.16 -12.83 -5.96
C ALA A 74 -15.75 -13.99 -5.03
N PRO A 75 -16.62 -14.96 -4.76
CA PRO A 75 -16.27 -16.09 -3.89
C PRO A 75 -14.96 -16.66 -4.41
N SER A 76 -13.92 -16.50 -3.60
CA SER A 76 -12.59 -16.96 -3.91
C SER A 76 -12.74 -18.45 -4.22
N GLN A 77 -12.30 -18.90 -5.39
CA GLN A 77 -11.75 -20.24 -5.42
C GLN A 77 -10.63 -20.16 -4.39
N SER A 78 -10.87 -20.80 -3.25
CA SER A 78 -9.91 -20.99 -2.19
C SER A 78 -8.59 -21.26 -2.85
N ALA A 79 -7.66 -20.29 -2.76
CA ALA A 79 -6.27 -20.65 -2.86
C ALA A 79 -6.10 -21.72 -1.80
N ASP A 80 -5.92 -22.97 -2.24
CA ASP A 80 -5.40 -24.04 -1.40
C ASP A 80 -4.20 -23.44 -0.69
N ARG A 81 -4.41 -23.08 0.58
CA ARG A 81 -3.35 -22.78 1.51
C ARG A 81 -2.70 -24.12 1.78
N ASP A 82 -1.73 -24.46 0.96
CA ASP A 82 -0.71 -25.42 1.36
C ASP A 82 0.01 -24.80 2.57
N ASP A 83 -0.28 -25.34 3.74
CA ASP A 83 0.29 -25.01 5.04
C ASP A 83 1.77 -25.44 5.05
N THR A 84 2.63 -24.72 4.32
CA THR A 84 4.08 -24.82 4.51
C THR A 84 4.53 -23.71 5.47
N SER A 85 4.52 -24.08 6.75
CA SER A 85 5.25 -23.47 7.87
C SER A 85 6.43 -22.58 7.45
N SER A 86 6.29 -21.27 7.61
CA SER A 86 7.41 -20.31 7.56
C SER A 86 7.37 -19.34 8.75
N SER A 87 7.29 -19.90 9.97
CA SER A 87 7.33 -19.16 11.24
C SER A 87 8.73 -19.05 11.87
N GLN A 88 9.80 -18.94 11.07
CA GLN A 88 11.18 -18.97 11.60
C GLN A 88 12.09 -17.79 11.23
N ILE A 89 11.64 -16.79 10.44
CA ILE A 89 12.58 -15.77 9.92
C ILE A 89 12.52 -14.42 10.69
N ASN A 90 11.42 -14.10 11.37
CA ASN A 90 11.30 -12.81 12.11
C ASN A 90 11.76 -12.84 13.58
N ARG A 91 11.96 -14.02 14.18
CA ARG A 91 12.33 -14.12 15.61
C ARG A 91 13.83 -13.99 15.87
N LYS A 92 14.68 -14.31 14.88
CA LYS A 92 16.15 -14.21 15.02
C LYS A 92 16.71 -12.82 14.67
N LEU A 93 16.02 -12.07 13.80
CA LEU A 93 16.50 -10.76 13.37
C LEU A 93 16.45 -9.72 14.50
N SER A 94 15.47 -9.82 15.41
CA SER A 94 15.34 -8.94 16.59
C SER A 94 16.45 -9.16 17.62
N LEU A 95 16.86 -10.41 17.89
CA LEU A 95 17.92 -10.70 18.87
C LEU A 95 19.31 -10.25 18.40
N VAL A 96 19.62 -10.35 17.11
CA VAL A 96 20.93 -9.94 16.56
C VAL A 96 21.08 -8.40 16.55
N TYR A 97 19.99 -7.66 16.33
CA TYR A 97 20.02 -6.19 16.31
C TYR A 97 20.28 -5.58 17.70
N SER A 98 19.88 -6.27 18.78
CA SER A 98 20.09 -5.81 20.16
C SER A 98 21.55 -5.88 20.62
N PHE A 99 22.32 -6.88 20.18
CA PHE A 99 23.74 -7.00 20.55
C PHE A 99 24.64 -6.06 19.75
N ALA A 100 24.33 -5.82 18.47
CA ALA A 100 25.13 -4.94 17.62
C ALA A 100 25.05 -3.46 18.06
N THR A 101 23.87 -2.99 18.45
CA THR A 101 23.65 -1.58 18.84
C THR A 101 24.29 -1.23 20.19
N THR A 102 24.27 -2.16 21.14
CA THR A 102 24.86 -1.95 22.47
C THR A 102 26.39 -1.96 22.42
N PHE A 103 27.00 -2.88 21.65
CA PHE A 103 28.46 -2.95 21.53
C PHE A 103 29.05 -1.71 20.84
N MET A 104 28.39 -1.24 19.78
CA MET A 104 28.85 -0.03 19.07
C MET A 104 28.68 1.24 19.91
N GLY A 105 27.59 1.36 20.69
CA GLY A 105 27.39 2.51 21.58
C GLY A 105 28.42 2.61 22.70
N VAL A 106 28.78 1.48 23.32
CA VAL A 106 29.81 1.44 24.39
C VAL A 106 31.20 1.73 23.83
N LEU A 107 31.53 1.22 22.64
CA LEU A 107 32.82 1.50 21.99
C LEU A 107 32.99 2.99 21.66
N ILE A 108 31.93 3.65 21.16
CA ILE A 108 31.95 5.09 20.87
C ILE A 108 32.13 5.89 22.17
N LEU A 109 31.49 5.50 23.27
CA LEU A 109 31.66 6.16 24.56
C LEU A 109 33.10 6.05 25.07
N VAL A 110 33.73 4.87 24.98
CA VAL A 110 35.12 4.65 25.43
C VAL A 110 36.15 5.39 24.57
N LEU A 111 35.86 5.68 23.30
CA LEU A 111 36.75 6.47 22.44
C LEU A 111 36.61 7.99 22.65
N LEU A 112 35.56 8.43 23.33
CA LEU A 112 35.27 9.84 23.60
C LEU A 112 35.68 10.30 25.01
N PHE A 113 36.14 9.38 25.87
CA PHE A 113 36.70 9.64 27.20
C PHE A 113 38.16 9.17 27.26
#